data_AF-A0A172Y309-F1
#
_entry.id   AF-A0A172Y309-F1
#
_cell.length_a   1.000
_cell.length_b   1.000
_cell.length_c   1.000
_cell.angle_alpha   90.00
_cell.angle_beta   90.00
_cell.angle_gamma   90.00
#
_symmetry.space_group_name_H-M   'P 1'
#
loop_
_entity.id
_entity.type
_entity.pdbx_description
1 polymer ?
#
loop_
_entity_poly.entity_id
_entity_poly.type
_entity_poly.pdbx_seq_one_letter_code
_entity_poly.pdbx_strand_id
1 'polypeptide(L)'
;MAPVIGARIPPMFEVGKSYSFAMETEHGFGTSSYKVVAWDAPLLKLASVNEEDVVVNVGSSRFHSATPVDFDASAPLDLDALISR
;
A
#
# COMPACT_ATOMS: atom_id res chain seq x y z
N MET A 1 -2.50 -35.46 13.59
CA MET A 1 -3.40 -34.48 12.93
C MET A 1 -2.73 -33.12 13.10
N ALA A 2 -2.00 -32.65 12.08
CA ALA A 2 -1.26 -31.38 12.18
C ALA A 2 -2.23 -30.20 11.93
N PRO A 3 -2.13 -29.09 12.67
CA PRO A 3 -2.92 -27.91 12.39
C PRO A 3 -2.49 -27.34 11.03
N VAL A 4 -3.46 -27.16 10.13
CA VAL A 4 -3.26 -26.45 8.87
C VAL A 4 -2.90 -25.01 9.25
N ILE A 5 -1.64 -24.64 8.97
CA ILE A 5 -1.09 -23.31 9.19
C ILE A 5 -2.06 -22.29 8.61
N GLY A 6 -2.51 -21.37 9.46
CA GLY A 6 -3.59 -20.43 9.18
C GLY A 6 -3.47 -19.82 7.81
N ALA A 7 -4.47 -20.09 6.96
CA ALA A 7 -4.72 -19.27 5.79
C ALA A 7 -4.79 -17.82 6.29
N ARG A 8 -3.71 -17.06 6.07
CA ARG A 8 -3.73 -15.62 6.26
C ARG A 8 -4.80 -15.14 5.30
N ILE A 9 -6.01 -14.92 5.81
CA ILE A 9 -7.06 -14.23 5.07
C ILE A 9 -6.39 -12.95 4.59
N PRO A 10 -6.24 -12.73 3.27
CA PRO A 10 -5.64 -11.50 2.79
C PRO A 10 -6.46 -10.35 3.40
N PRO A 11 -5.81 -9.35 4.01
CA PRO A 11 -6.55 -8.22 4.56
C PRO A 11 -7.49 -7.68 3.46
N MET A 12 -8.76 -7.49 3.80
CA MET A 12 -9.72 -6.94 2.85
C MET A 12 -9.32 -5.49 2.57
N PHE A 13 -8.81 -5.23 1.35
CA PHE A 13 -8.42 -3.88 0.95
C PHE A 13 -9.65 -3.06 0.60
N GLU A 14 -9.68 -1.81 1.05
CA GLU A 14 -10.77 -0.89 0.79
C GLU A 14 -10.46 -0.01 -0.43
N VAL A 15 -11.32 -0.07 -1.45
CA VAL A 15 -11.22 0.81 -2.61
C VAL A 15 -11.39 2.27 -2.17
N GLY A 16 -10.47 3.12 -2.61
CA GLY A 16 -10.41 4.54 -2.25
C GLY A 16 -9.49 4.84 -1.06
N LYS A 17 -9.02 3.85 -0.32
CA LYS A 17 -8.06 4.02 0.78
C LYS A 17 -6.62 3.90 0.29
N SER A 18 -5.71 4.58 0.99
CA SER A 18 -4.27 4.52 0.74
C SER A 18 -3.60 3.57 1.71
N TYR A 19 -2.64 2.80 1.20
CA TYR A 19 -1.84 1.87 2.00
C TYR A 19 -0.37 2.03 1.62
N SER A 20 0.49 1.79 2.60
CA SER A 20 1.92 1.60 2.40
C SER A 20 2.21 0.12 2.20
N PHE A 21 2.70 -0.24 1.02
CA PHE A 21 2.97 -1.61 0.59
C PHE A 21 4.45 -1.91 0.71
N ALA A 22 4.78 -2.97 1.43
CA ALA A 22 6.15 -3.47 1.54
C ALA A 22 6.30 -4.71 0.64
N MET A 23 7.15 -4.58 -0.38
CA MET A 23 7.30 -5.56 -1.46
C MET A 23 8.77 -5.76 -1.83
N GLU A 24 9.09 -6.96 -2.30
CA GLU A 24 10.38 -7.25 -2.93
C GLU A 24 10.39 -6.78 -4.39
N THR A 25 11.37 -5.96 -4.73
CA THR A 25 11.65 -5.43 -6.06
C THR A 25 12.95 -6.03 -6.60
N GLU A 26 13.29 -5.75 -7.86
CA GLU A 26 14.57 -6.19 -8.45
C GLU A 26 15.79 -5.61 -7.70
N HIS A 27 15.63 -4.51 -6.98
CA HIS A 27 16.69 -3.87 -6.18
C HIS A 27 16.64 -4.28 -4.69
N GLY A 28 15.79 -5.25 -4.33
CA GLY A 28 15.58 -5.68 -2.95
C GLY A 28 14.26 -5.18 -2.35
N PHE A 29 14.19 -5.13 -1.02
CA PHE A 29 12.97 -4.78 -0.30
C PHE A 29 12.68 -3.27 -0.37
N GLY A 30 11.49 -2.91 -0.86
CA GLY A 30 11.04 -1.53 -0.99
C GLY A 30 9.65 -1.31 -0.38
N THR A 31 9.40 -0.08 0.05
CA THR A 31 8.09 0.33 0.56
C THR A 31 7.57 1.50 -0.25
N SER A 32 6.34 1.39 -0.77
CA SER A 32 5.71 2.43 -1.59
C SER A 32 4.25 2.62 -1.18
N SER A 33 3.77 3.86 -1.22
CA SER A 33 2.39 4.21 -0.86
C SER A 33 1.53 4.35 -2.11
N TYR A 34 0.39 3.66 -2.13
CA TYR A 34 -0.55 3.70 -3.25
C TYR A 34 -1.99 3.77 -2.77
N LYS A 35 -2.86 4.33 -3.62
CA LYS A 35 -4.32 4.31 -3.42
C LYS A 35 -4.91 3.07 -4.08
N VAL A 36 -5.75 2.32 -3.37
CA VAL A 36 -6.47 1.18 -3.94
C VAL A 36 -7.59 1.70 -4.83
N VAL A 37 -7.60 1.28 -6.10
CA VAL A 37 -8.66 1.65 -7.06
C VAL A 37 -9.53 0.47 -7.47
N ALA A 38 -9.04 -0.77 -7.36
CA ALA A 38 -9.85 -1.96 -7.47
C ALA A 38 -9.25 -3.10 -6.64
N TRP A 39 -10.11 -3.98 -6.13
CA TRP A 39 -9.72 -5.17 -5.38
C TRP A 39 -10.48 -6.38 -5.90
N ASP A 40 -9.75 -7.34 -6.46
CA ASP A 40 -10.25 -8.63 -6.92
C ASP A 40 -9.26 -9.71 -6.47
N ALA A 41 -9.46 -10.23 -5.26
CA ALA A 41 -8.47 -11.05 -4.56
C ALA A 41 -7.96 -12.23 -5.42
N PRO A 42 -6.63 -12.46 -5.51
CA PRO A 42 -5.54 -11.79 -4.78
C PRO A 42 -4.93 -10.59 -5.53
N LEU A 43 -5.57 -10.07 -6.57
CA LEU A 43 -5.08 -8.96 -7.39
C LEU A 43 -5.63 -7.62 -6.90
N LEU A 44 -4.72 -6.67 -6.71
CA LEU A 44 -5.01 -5.33 -6.26
C LEU A 44 -4.57 -4.34 -7.34
N LYS A 45 -5.49 -3.49 -7.79
CA LYS A 45 -5.15 -2.38 -8.69
C LYS A 45 -4.91 -1.13 -7.86
N LEU A 46 -3.75 -0.53 -8.07
CA LEU A 46 -3.21 0.59 -7.33
C LEU A 46 -3.03 1.79 -8.25
N ALA A 47 -3.44 2.97 -7.80
CA ALA A 47 -3.12 4.22 -8.46
C ALA A 47 -1.97 4.92 -7.72
N SER A 48 -0.97 5.35 -8.48
CA SER A 48 0.06 6.27 -8.04
C SER A 48 -0.34 7.69 -8.42
N VAL A 49 0.07 8.68 -7.62
CA VAL A 49 -0.23 10.10 -7.92
C VAL A 49 0.54 10.60 -9.14
N ASN A 50 1.69 9.99 -9.46
CA ASN A 50 2.62 10.46 -10.48
C ASN A 50 3.04 9.38 -11.49
N GLU A 51 2.49 8.16 -11.39
CA GLU A 51 2.90 7.03 -12.22
C GLU A 51 1.67 6.27 -12.75
N GLU A 52 1.93 5.34 -13.66
CA GLU A 52 0.94 4.40 -14.19
C GLU A 52 0.28 3.54 -13.10
N ASP A 53 -0.95 3.10 -13.36
CA ASP A 53 -1.66 2.18 -12.48
C ASP A 53 -0.87 0.87 -12.35
N VAL A 54 -0.63 0.42 -11.13
CA VAL A 54 0.11 -0.81 -10.84
C VAL A 54 -0.85 -1.91 -10.41
N VAL A 55 -0.67 -3.13 -10.90
CA VAL A 55 -1.39 -4.31 -10.42
C VAL A 55 -0.47 -5.15 -9.55
N VAL A 56 -0.85 -5.36 -8.29
CA VAL A 56 -0.09 -6.14 -7.31
C VAL A 56 -0.83 -7.42 -6.98
N ASN A 57 -0.12 -8.55 -7.03
CA ASN A 57 -0.64 -9.83 -6.53
C ASN A 57 -0.21 -10.02 -5.07
N VAL A 58 -1.15 -9.87 -4.12
CA VAL A 58 -0.86 -10.01 -2.69
C VAL A 58 -0.70 -11.46 -2.22
N GLY A 59 -0.98 -12.42 -3.10
CA GLY A 59 -0.65 -13.84 -2.90
C GLY A 59 0.77 -14.20 -3.36
N SER A 60 1.51 -13.26 -3.95
CA SER A 60 2.91 -13.47 -4.37
C SER A 60 3.85 -13.52 -3.18
N SER A 61 4.93 -14.31 -3.29
CA SER A 61 6.02 -14.30 -2.30
C SER A 61 6.74 -12.96 -2.21
N ARG A 62 6.60 -12.10 -3.23
CA ARG A 62 7.14 -10.73 -3.24
C ARG A 62 6.33 -9.76 -2.39
N PHE A 63 5.10 -10.10 -2.02
CA PHE A 63 4.27 -9.27 -1.15
C PHE A 63 4.49 -9.67 0.31
N HIS A 64 4.83 -8.70 1.16
CA HIS A 64 5.09 -8.96 2.58
C HIS A 64 4.02 -8.39 3.48
N SER A 65 3.69 -7.11 3.31
CA SER A 65 2.69 -6.43 4.14
C SER A 65 2.11 -5.22 3.46
N ALA A 66 0.91 -4.84 3.88
CA ALA A 66 0.32 -3.54 3.58
C ALA A 66 -0.26 -2.94 4.85
N THR A 67 0.04 -1.67 5.11
CA THR A 67 -0.43 -0.94 6.28
C THR A 67 -1.26 0.24 5.81
N PRO A 68 -2.49 0.44 6.31
CA PRO A 68 -3.29 1.62 5.95
C PRO A 68 -2.53 2.88 6.36
N VAL A 69 -2.52 3.87 5.48
CA VAL A 69 -1.95 5.18 5.78
C VAL A 69 -3.02 6.24 5.58
N ASP A 70 -3.25 7.04 6.62
CA ASP A 70 -3.98 8.29 6.48
C ASP A 70 -3.06 9.28 5.79
N PHE A 71 -3.17 9.35 4.46
CA PHE A 71 -2.59 10.46 3.71
C PHE A 71 -3.52 11.65 3.90
N ASP A 72 -3.36 12.34 5.02
CA ASP A 72 -4.03 13.61 5.28
C ASP A 72 -3.38 14.68 4.38
N ALA A 73 -3.82 14.73 3.12
CA ALA A 73 -3.45 15.79 2.18
C ALA A 73 -4.02 17.16 2.59
N SER A 74 -4.61 17.27 3.79
CA SER A 74 -5.14 18.49 4.38
C SER A 74 -4.30 19.02 5.54
N ALA A 75 -3.12 18.45 5.83
CA ALA A 75 -2.09 19.18 6.55
C ALA A 75 -1.48 20.22 5.60
N PRO A 76 -1.83 21.52 5.69
CA PRO A 76 -1.05 22.53 5.01
C PRO A 76 0.39 22.36 5.49
N LEU A 77 1.34 22.34 4.56
CA LEU A 77 2.72 22.67 4.90
C LEU A 77 2.62 24.04 5.57
N ASP A 78 2.80 24.09 6.88
CA ASP A 78 2.76 25.31 7.68
C ASP A 78 3.97 26.17 7.26
N LEU A 79 3.85 26.80 6.09
CA LEU A 79 4.90 27.59 5.46
C LEU A 79 5.22 28.83 6.30
N ASP A 80 4.26 29.26 7.12
CA ASP A 80 4.40 30.34 8.11
C ASP A 80 5.43 30.00 9.21
N ALA A 81 5.62 28.71 9.54
CA ALA A 81 6.66 28.30 10.50
C ALA A 81 8.10 28.41 9.95
N LEU A 82 8.29 28.50 8.62
CA LEU A 82 9.63 28.52 8.00
C LEU A 82 10.17 29.94 7.74
N ILE A 83 9.30 30.96 7.67
CA ILE A 83 9.70 32.33 7.26
C ILE A 83 10.01 33.23 8.48
N SER A 84 9.72 32.81 9.71
CA SER A 84 9.88 33.66 10.91
C SER A 84 11.22 33.48 11.65
N ARG A 85 12.36 33.39 10.93
CA ARG A 85 13.71 33.45 11.52
C ARG A 85 14.45 34.73 11.14
#